data_AF-A0A2U0DI11-F1
#
_entry.id   AF-A0A2U0DI11-F1
#
_cell.length_a   1.000
_cell.length_b   1.000
_cell.length_c   1.000
_cell.angle_alpha   90.00
_cell.angle_beta   90.00
_cell.angle_gamma   90.00
#
_symmetry.space_group_name_H-M   'P 1'
#
loop_
_entity.id
_entity.type
_entity.pdbx_description
1 polymer ?
#
loop_
_entity_poly.entity_id
_entity_poly.type
_entity_poly.pdbx_seq_one_letter_code
_entity_poly.pdbx_strand_id
1 'polypeptide(L)'
;MEDFNIKEVDFYNLDIDKYVDWLLDRYKIFATIWELPYLDDIIINLHYRNYILHSHYLTTRGERLPEKFEKMFERKIKHFESQTEKYKLLKHELIFFESVEFEKEKGITKKYGFFSKKELENIKIDIYWLRFWLEKQRESNYNDLIDQINERKKATPLKDHAFYQKELSNLLQEFEFKYLPEILDGKFIYNLDNDTNSFAFALEIDKIRVAVYLSEMIKGETIHHPLTKPLKWKGQINTFVTLFIELQRKEAGMLDGTNENIKRLLLNNFVDSEGNKFSKAYIDDIFKPMKGKTDAKAIENLKPFLSYLTENSPEP
;
A
#
# COMPACT_ATOMS: atom_id res chain seq x y z
N MET A 1 22.64 -2.16 24.84
CA MET A 1 21.29 -2.37 24.31
C MET A 1 20.49 -2.88 25.47
N GLU A 2 19.39 -2.21 25.84
CA GLU A 2 18.45 -2.79 26.78
C GLU A 2 17.94 -4.11 26.19
N ASP A 3 17.84 -5.15 27.01
CA ASP A 3 17.37 -6.45 26.56
C ASP A 3 15.93 -6.29 26.05
N PHE A 4 15.74 -6.44 24.73
CA PHE A 4 14.44 -6.37 24.10
C PHE A 4 13.55 -7.49 24.66
N ASN A 5 12.62 -7.15 25.55
CA ASN A 5 11.68 -8.11 26.12
C ASN A 5 10.44 -8.24 25.22
N ILE A 6 10.48 -9.20 24.30
CA ILE A 6 9.38 -9.44 23.36
C ILE A 6 8.03 -9.69 24.05
N LYS A 7 8.02 -10.17 25.30
CA LYS A 7 6.79 -10.45 26.06
C LYS A 7 6.07 -9.18 26.53
N GLU A 8 6.72 -8.02 26.48
CA GLU A 8 6.14 -6.72 26.85
C GLU A 8 5.60 -5.94 25.63
N VAL A 9 5.75 -6.49 24.43
CA VAL A 9 5.26 -5.86 23.19
C VAL A 9 3.74 -5.93 23.12
N ASP A 10 3.11 -4.77 22.93
CA ASP A 10 1.66 -4.68 22.68
C ASP A 10 1.34 -4.91 21.19
N PHE A 11 1.31 -6.18 20.79
CA PHE A 11 1.01 -6.58 19.42
C PHE A 11 -0.41 -6.19 18.98
N TYR A 12 -1.35 -6.00 19.90
CA TYR A 12 -2.74 -5.65 19.55
C TYR A 12 -2.85 -4.27 18.90
N ASN A 13 -2.04 -3.30 19.35
CA ASN A 13 -2.06 -1.93 18.81
C ASN A 13 -1.07 -1.74 17.66
N LEU A 14 -0.42 -2.81 17.18
CA LEU A 14 0.62 -2.73 16.16
C LEU A 14 0.01 -2.73 14.75
N ASP A 15 0.00 -1.56 14.10
CA ASP A 15 -0.41 -1.42 12.70
C ASP A 15 0.75 -1.78 11.76
N ILE A 16 0.99 -3.08 11.62
CA ILE A 16 2.07 -3.62 10.79
C ILE A 16 1.87 -3.33 9.30
N ASP A 17 0.62 -3.24 8.85
CA ASP A 17 0.33 -3.00 7.44
C ASP A 17 0.65 -1.57 7.04
N LYS A 18 0.35 -0.58 7.88
CA LYS A 18 0.79 0.80 7.70
C LYS A 18 2.31 0.94 7.67
N TYR A 19 3.02 0.20 8.52
CA TYR A 19 4.48 0.19 8.49
C TYR A 19 5.01 -0.40 7.17
N VAL A 20 4.44 -1.51 6.71
CA VAL A 20 4.81 -2.15 5.44
C VAL A 20 4.57 -1.23 4.25
N ASP A 21 3.43 -0.54 4.20
CA ASP A 21 3.12 0.41 3.12
C ASP A 21 4.10 1.58 3.11
N TRP A 22 4.41 2.16 4.28
CA TRP A 22 5.44 3.19 4.42
C TRP A 22 6.81 2.71 3.94
N LEU A 23 7.21 1.49 4.31
CA LEU A 23 8.49 0.90 3.93
C LEU A 23 8.58 0.72 2.41
N LEU A 24 7.54 0.14 1.79
CA LEU A 24 7.45 -0.04 0.34
C LEU A 24 7.54 1.29 -0.42
N ASP A 25 6.83 2.31 0.04
CA ASP A 25 6.90 3.64 -0.58
C ASP A 25 8.27 4.28 -0.46
N ARG A 26 8.96 4.10 0.68
CA ARG A 26 10.35 4.54 0.84
C ARG A 26 11.30 3.80 -0.11
N TYR A 27 11.18 2.48 -0.24
CA TYR A 27 11.95 1.69 -1.21
C TYR A 27 11.70 2.14 -2.66
N LYS A 28 10.45 2.51 -3.03
CA LYS A 28 10.14 3.03 -4.37
C LYS A 28 10.91 4.32 -4.66
N ILE A 29 11.05 5.20 -3.68
CA ILE A 29 11.80 6.44 -3.86
C ILE A 29 13.29 6.11 -4.01
N PHE A 30 13.85 5.24 -3.16
CA PHE A 30 15.23 4.77 -3.28
C PHE A 30 15.55 4.14 -4.64
N ALA A 31 14.63 3.34 -5.20
CA ALA A 31 14.78 2.74 -6.53
C ALA A 31 14.84 3.78 -7.68
N THR A 32 14.43 5.03 -7.44
CA THR A 32 14.48 6.14 -8.42
C THR A 32 15.57 7.15 -8.12
N ILE A 33 16.47 6.90 -7.17
CA ILE A 33 17.47 7.90 -6.77
C ILE A 33 18.50 8.20 -7.86
N TRP A 34 18.72 7.24 -8.77
CA TRP A 34 19.54 7.39 -9.96
C TRP A 34 19.03 8.50 -10.91
N GLU A 35 17.77 8.93 -10.77
CA GLU A 35 17.21 10.04 -11.54
C GLU A 35 17.76 11.40 -11.09
N LEU A 36 18.30 11.51 -9.87
CA LEU A 36 18.76 12.78 -9.30
C LEU A 36 19.79 13.50 -10.19
N PRO A 37 20.84 12.84 -10.73
CA PRO A 37 21.79 13.51 -11.62
C PRO A 37 21.18 13.91 -12.96
N TYR A 38 20.21 13.14 -13.45
CA TYR A 38 19.47 13.47 -14.67
C TYR A 38 18.59 14.72 -14.49
N LEU A 39 17.89 14.84 -13.35
CA LEU A 39 17.12 16.04 -13.00
C LEU A 39 18.01 17.28 -12.88
N ASP A 40 19.18 17.14 -12.25
CA ASP A 40 20.16 18.22 -12.14
C ASP A 40 20.68 18.68 -13.51
N ASP A 41 20.96 17.75 -14.43
CA ASP A 41 21.36 18.08 -15.80
C ASP A 41 20.25 18.84 -16.54
N ILE A 42 18.98 18.47 -16.35
CA ILE A 42 17.84 19.19 -16.94
C ILE A 42 17.79 20.63 -16.42
N ILE A 43 17.94 20.82 -15.10
CA ILE A 43 17.92 22.14 -14.46
C ILE A 43 19.06 23.01 -15.02
N ILE A 44 20.29 22.47 -15.08
CA ILE A 44 21.45 23.19 -15.63
C ILE A 44 21.21 23.57 -17.10
N ASN A 45 20.68 22.65 -17.91
CA ASN A 45 20.36 22.91 -19.31
C ASN A 45 19.28 23.99 -19.47
N LEU A 46 18.27 24.03 -18.60
CA LEU A 46 17.24 25.07 -18.61
C LEU A 46 17.84 26.44 -18.27
N HIS A 47 18.70 26.52 -17.27
CA HIS A 47 19.43 27.76 -16.95
C HIS A 47 20.31 28.23 -18.12
N TYR A 48 21.06 27.31 -18.74
CA TYR A 48 21.92 27.63 -19.88
C TYR A 48 21.12 28.13 -21.09
N ARG A 49 20.01 27.47 -21.42
CA ARG A 49 19.10 27.90 -22.50
C ARG A 49 18.48 29.26 -22.21
N ASN A 50 18.06 29.51 -20.97
CA ASN A 50 17.54 30.81 -20.56
C ASN A 50 18.61 31.91 -20.72
N TYR A 51 19.84 31.63 -20.29
CA TYR A 51 20.98 32.54 -20.45
C TYR A 51 21.28 32.86 -21.93
N ILE A 52 21.36 31.85 -22.80
CA ILE A 52 21.57 32.06 -24.25
C ILE A 52 20.47 32.95 -24.82
N LEU A 53 19.21 32.63 -24.48
CA LEU A 53 18.07 33.38 -25.01
C LEU A 53 18.10 34.84 -24.56
N HIS A 54 18.40 35.09 -23.28
CA HIS A 54 18.63 36.43 -22.75
C HIS A 54 19.75 37.17 -23.49
N SER A 55 20.90 36.51 -23.64
CA SER A 55 22.05 37.09 -24.33
C SER A 55 21.74 37.42 -25.77
N HIS A 56 21.02 36.55 -26.49
CA HIS A 56 20.63 36.79 -27.88
C HIS A 56 19.62 37.94 -28.01
N TYR A 57 18.67 38.05 -27.07
CA TYR A 57 17.68 39.14 -27.09
C TYR A 57 18.34 40.49 -26.84
N LEU A 58 19.25 40.55 -25.87
CA LEU A 58 20.03 41.75 -25.58
C LEU A 58 20.88 42.19 -26.77
N THR A 59 21.50 41.24 -27.49
CA THR A 59 22.36 41.56 -28.64
C THR A 59 21.59 41.91 -29.91
N THR A 60 20.43 41.30 -30.15
CA THR A 60 19.66 41.51 -31.40
C THR A 60 18.58 42.58 -31.30
N ARG A 61 18.01 42.78 -30.10
CA ARG A 61 16.89 43.71 -29.90
C ARG A 61 17.20 44.85 -28.93
N GLY A 62 18.33 44.80 -28.21
CA GLY A 62 18.70 45.83 -27.23
C GLY A 62 17.79 45.90 -26.01
N GLU A 63 16.88 44.94 -25.86
CA GLU A 63 15.84 44.90 -24.83
C GLU A 63 15.92 43.61 -24.02
N ARG A 64 15.29 43.61 -22.84
CA ARG A 64 15.19 42.43 -21.97
C ARG A 64 14.28 41.37 -22.61
N LEU A 65 14.54 40.11 -22.27
CA LEU A 65 13.69 38.99 -22.66
C LEU A 65 12.23 39.22 -22.23
N PRO A 66 11.23 38.94 -23.08
CA PRO A 66 9.83 39.13 -22.69
C PRO A 66 9.45 38.26 -21.49
N GLU A 67 8.72 38.84 -20.55
CA GLU A 67 8.35 38.24 -19.26
C GLU A 67 7.68 36.85 -19.40
N LYS A 68 6.92 36.62 -20.48
CA LYS A 68 6.31 35.32 -20.78
C LYS A 68 7.34 34.19 -20.88
N PHE A 69 8.50 34.46 -21.49
CA PHE A 69 9.56 33.47 -21.63
C PHE A 69 10.32 33.29 -20.31
N GLU A 70 10.58 34.37 -19.58
CA GLU A 70 11.19 34.30 -18.24
C GLU A 70 10.36 33.42 -17.30
N LYS A 71 9.05 33.72 -17.17
CA LYS A 71 8.12 32.94 -16.35
C LYS A 71 8.01 31.48 -16.77
N MET A 72 8.15 31.18 -18.07
CA MET A 72 8.13 29.81 -18.56
C MET A 72 9.35 29.02 -18.05
N PHE A 73 10.56 29.59 -18.14
CA PHE A 73 11.77 28.94 -17.64
C PHE A 73 11.73 28.79 -16.12
N GLU A 74 11.35 29.84 -15.39
CA GLU A 74 11.21 29.80 -13.92
C GLU A 74 10.27 28.69 -13.46
N ARG A 75 9.09 28.55 -14.09
CA ARG A 75 8.14 27.48 -13.76
C ARG A 75 8.71 26.08 -14.00
N LYS A 76 9.44 25.88 -15.10
CA LYS A 76 10.06 24.58 -15.43
C LYS A 76 11.19 24.25 -14.46
N ILE A 77 12.07 25.20 -14.18
CA ILE A 77 13.17 25.04 -13.22
C ILE A 77 12.60 24.68 -11.85
N LYS A 78 11.64 25.47 -11.34
CA LYS A 78 10.99 25.21 -10.05
C LYS A 78 10.30 23.84 -10.00
N HIS A 79 9.69 23.41 -11.10
CA HIS A 79 9.08 22.08 -11.18
C HIS A 79 10.13 20.99 -11.00
N PHE A 80 11.25 21.04 -11.72
CA PHE A 80 12.30 20.03 -11.59
C PHE A 80 13.02 20.11 -10.24
N GLU A 81 13.24 21.31 -9.69
CA GLU A 81 13.76 21.48 -8.31
C GLU A 81 12.82 20.86 -7.28
N SER A 82 11.50 20.99 -7.43
CA SER A 82 10.57 20.31 -6.51
C SER A 82 10.63 18.78 -6.63
N GLN A 83 11.00 18.24 -7.80
CA GLN A 83 11.20 16.80 -7.96
C GLN A 83 12.50 16.33 -7.30
N THR A 84 13.49 17.20 -7.07
CA THR A 84 14.74 16.79 -6.42
C THR A 84 14.64 16.77 -4.89
N GLU A 85 13.70 17.50 -4.30
CA GLU A 85 13.52 17.58 -2.83
C GLU A 85 13.25 16.21 -2.19
N LYS A 86 12.52 15.30 -2.87
CA LYS A 86 12.31 13.93 -2.36
C LYS A 86 13.59 13.12 -2.16
N TYR A 87 14.71 13.49 -2.79
CA TYR A 87 16.00 12.78 -2.69
C TYR A 87 16.99 13.43 -1.71
N LYS A 88 16.68 14.61 -1.18
CA LYS A 88 17.63 15.47 -0.46
C LYS A 88 18.29 14.80 0.74
N LEU A 89 17.49 14.07 1.52
CA LEU A 89 17.96 13.30 2.68
C LEU A 89 18.33 11.86 2.30
N LEU A 90 17.57 11.25 1.38
CA LEU A 90 17.76 9.85 0.97
C LEU A 90 19.15 9.57 0.38
N LYS A 91 19.74 10.53 -0.35
CA LYS A 91 21.08 10.36 -0.92
C LYS A 91 22.17 10.09 0.11
N HIS A 92 21.97 10.53 1.36
CA HIS A 92 22.90 10.27 2.46
C HIS A 92 22.65 8.90 3.11
N GLU A 93 21.42 8.40 3.07
CA GLU A 93 21.03 7.11 3.64
C GLU A 93 21.44 5.93 2.75
N LEU A 94 21.76 6.17 1.48
CA LEU A 94 22.24 5.14 0.54
C LEU A 94 23.48 4.37 1.04
N ILE A 95 24.29 4.96 1.91
CA ILE A 95 25.48 4.31 2.47
C ILE A 95 25.15 3.12 3.38
N PHE A 96 23.89 3.03 3.84
CA PHE A 96 23.42 1.93 4.69
C PHE A 96 22.97 0.73 3.86
N PHE A 97 22.87 0.86 2.53
CA PHE A 97 22.62 -0.26 1.63
C PHE A 97 23.92 -1.00 1.33
N GLU A 98 23.94 -2.30 1.59
CA GLU A 98 25.04 -3.23 1.28
C GLU A 98 25.26 -3.39 -0.22
N SER A 99 24.21 -3.28 -1.02
CA SER A 99 24.27 -3.32 -2.48
C SER A 99 24.91 -2.08 -3.11
N VAL A 100 25.07 -1.01 -2.34
CA VAL A 100 25.63 0.25 -2.81
C VAL A 100 27.14 0.24 -2.61
N GLU A 101 27.85 -0.04 -3.70
CA GLU A 101 29.29 0.13 -3.76
C GLU A 101 29.64 1.62 -3.96
N PHE A 102 30.64 2.10 -3.23
CA PHE A 102 31.22 3.42 -3.47
C PHE A 102 32.74 3.32 -3.60
N GLU A 103 33.28 3.99 -4.61
CA GLU A 103 34.70 4.02 -4.85
C GLU A 103 35.32 5.14 -3.99
N LYS A 104 36.46 4.80 -3.34
CA LYS A 104 37.32 5.78 -2.68
C LYS A 104 38.29 6.41 -3.68
N GLU A 105 37.81 6.81 -4.86
CA GLU A 105 38.66 7.50 -5.82
C GLU A 105 39.00 8.92 -5.33
N LYS A 106 40.30 9.23 -5.27
CA LYS A 106 40.80 10.57 -4.95
C LYS A 106 40.66 11.46 -6.18
N GLY A 107 39.99 12.61 -6.02
CA GLY A 107 39.89 13.65 -7.06
C GLY A 107 38.54 13.75 -7.77
N ILE A 108 37.55 12.91 -7.43
CA ILE A 108 36.19 13.01 -7.97
C ILE A 108 35.32 13.89 -7.07
N THR A 109 34.62 14.87 -7.66
CA THR A 109 33.65 15.71 -6.95
C THR A 109 32.40 14.91 -6.56
N LYS A 110 32.22 14.70 -5.26
CA LYS A 110 31.05 14.02 -4.67
C LYS A 110 29.92 15.01 -4.40
N LYS A 111 29.24 15.45 -5.46
CA LYS A 111 28.11 16.42 -5.39
C LYS A 111 26.91 15.88 -4.59
N TYR A 112 26.71 14.56 -4.58
CA TYR A 112 25.52 13.92 -4.03
C TYR A 112 25.78 13.30 -2.65
N GLY A 113 26.51 14.02 -1.78
CA GLY A 113 26.91 13.53 -0.48
C GLY A 113 28.15 12.64 -0.57
N PHE A 114 27.99 11.33 -0.41
CA PHE A 114 29.09 10.36 -0.50
C PHE A 114 29.35 9.85 -1.93
N PHE A 115 28.55 10.29 -2.89
CA PHE A 115 28.52 9.76 -4.25
C PHE A 115 28.87 10.83 -5.29
N SER A 116 29.64 10.41 -6.29
CA SER A 116 29.77 11.06 -7.58
C SER A 116 28.52 10.82 -8.44
N LYS A 117 28.44 11.54 -9.56
CA LYS A 117 27.36 11.35 -10.54
C LYS A 117 27.28 9.91 -11.04
N LYS A 118 28.41 9.34 -11.47
CA LYS A 118 28.47 7.99 -12.03
C LYS A 118 28.11 6.92 -11.01
N GLU A 119 28.59 7.06 -9.76
CA GLU A 119 28.22 6.14 -8.68
C GLU A 119 26.71 6.16 -8.47
N LEU A 120 26.10 7.34 -8.37
CA LEU A 120 24.65 7.46 -8.15
C LEU A 120 23.82 6.93 -9.32
N GLU A 121 24.26 7.13 -10.56
CA GLU A 121 23.62 6.59 -11.77
C GLU A 121 23.66 5.06 -11.84
N ASN A 122 24.65 4.43 -11.19
CA ASN A 122 24.84 2.98 -11.20
C ASN A 122 24.17 2.27 -10.03
N ILE A 123 23.64 2.99 -9.03
CA ILE A 123 22.93 2.40 -7.90
C ILE A 123 21.65 1.73 -8.39
N LYS A 124 21.50 0.45 -8.05
CA LYS A 124 20.32 -0.37 -8.37
C LYS A 124 19.76 -0.99 -7.11
N ILE A 125 18.75 -0.32 -6.55
CA ILE A 125 17.98 -0.84 -5.42
C ILE A 125 16.76 -1.56 -6.01
N ASP A 126 16.77 -2.90 -5.95
CA ASP A 126 15.68 -3.71 -6.49
C ASP A 126 14.53 -3.81 -5.48
N ILE A 127 13.36 -3.32 -5.86
CA ILE A 127 12.13 -3.43 -5.05
C ILE A 127 11.29 -4.66 -5.41
N TYR A 128 11.61 -5.35 -6.51
CA TYR A 128 10.80 -6.44 -7.02
C TYR A 128 10.62 -7.54 -5.98
N TRP A 129 11.70 -8.00 -5.36
CA TRP A 129 11.67 -9.08 -4.36
C TRP A 129 10.87 -8.69 -3.13
N LEU A 130 11.16 -7.52 -2.55
CA LEU A 130 10.42 -7.01 -1.40
C LEU A 130 8.92 -6.95 -1.68
N ARG A 131 8.54 -6.39 -2.84
CA ARG A 131 7.14 -6.31 -3.26
C ARG A 131 6.53 -7.70 -3.50
N PHE A 132 7.28 -8.60 -4.14
CA PHE A 132 6.83 -9.96 -4.41
C PHE A 132 6.50 -10.70 -3.11
N TRP A 133 7.41 -10.71 -2.14
CA TRP A 133 7.20 -11.42 -0.89
C TRP A 133 6.11 -10.78 -0.03
N LEU A 134 6.04 -9.44 0.02
CA LEU A 134 5.02 -8.73 0.81
C LEU A 134 3.63 -8.70 0.18
N GLU A 135 3.50 -8.74 -1.15
CA GLU A 135 2.19 -8.68 -1.83
C GLU A 135 1.68 -10.06 -2.27
N LYS A 136 2.54 -10.91 -2.86
CA LYS A 136 2.10 -12.18 -3.45
C LYS A 136 2.10 -13.37 -2.48
N GLN A 137 3.02 -13.41 -1.51
CA GLN A 137 3.02 -14.48 -0.50
C GLN A 137 2.17 -14.18 0.73
N ARG A 138 1.89 -12.90 0.99
CA ARG A 138 1.07 -12.42 2.11
C ARG A 138 -0.31 -13.07 2.22
N GLU A 139 -0.89 -13.53 1.12
CA GLU A 139 -2.22 -14.15 1.13
C GLU A 139 -2.19 -15.68 1.27
N SER A 140 -1.08 -16.38 1.03
CA SER A 140 -1.04 -17.83 1.23
C SER A 140 -0.56 -18.18 2.64
N ASN A 141 0.63 -17.73 3.03
CA ASN A 141 1.29 -18.26 4.23
C ASN A 141 0.61 -17.80 5.53
N TYR A 142 0.26 -16.52 5.64
CA TYR A 142 -0.46 -16.00 6.81
C TYR A 142 -1.80 -16.71 7.00
N ASN A 143 -2.60 -16.83 5.93
CA ASN A 143 -3.91 -17.46 5.99
C ASN A 143 -3.78 -18.95 6.36
N ASP A 144 -2.83 -19.68 5.77
CA ASP A 144 -2.57 -21.07 6.11
C ASP A 144 -2.19 -21.24 7.59
N LEU A 145 -1.40 -20.31 8.16
CA LEU A 145 -1.03 -20.33 9.58
C LEU A 145 -2.24 -20.09 10.49
N ILE A 146 -3.10 -19.13 10.14
CA ILE A 146 -4.33 -18.85 10.90
C ILE A 146 -5.30 -20.03 10.83
N ASP A 147 -5.48 -20.63 9.67
CA ASP A 147 -6.35 -21.79 9.48
C ASP A 147 -5.85 -22.97 10.33
N GLN A 148 -4.55 -23.25 10.32
CA GLN A 148 -3.94 -24.28 11.16
C GLN A 148 -4.15 -24.01 12.67
N ILE A 149 -4.02 -22.75 13.12
CA ILE A 149 -4.30 -22.37 14.52
C ILE A 149 -5.77 -22.63 14.85
N ASN A 150 -6.68 -22.25 13.96
CA ASN A 150 -8.13 -22.41 14.15
C ASN A 150 -8.57 -23.88 14.11
N GLU A 151 -7.92 -24.72 13.31
CA GLU A 151 -8.14 -26.16 13.32
C GLU A 151 -7.68 -26.80 14.63
N ARG A 152 -6.47 -26.45 15.10
CA ARG A 152 -5.98 -26.86 16.44
C ARG A 152 -6.92 -26.39 17.55
N LYS A 153 -7.49 -25.19 17.41
CA LYS A 153 -8.48 -24.67 18.35
C LYS A 153 -9.76 -25.52 18.38
N LYS A 154 -10.28 -25.91 17.22
CA LYS A 154 -11.48 -26.78 17.13
C LYS A 154 -11.23 -28.16 17.74
N ALA A 155 -10.00 -28.65 17.64
CA ALA A 155 -9.60 -29.96 18.17
C ALA A 155 -9.27 -29.95 19.68
N THR A 156 -9.23 -28.78 20.34
CA THR A 156 -8.86 -28.69 21.77
C THR A 156 -10.06 -28.43 22.68
N PRO A 157 -10.09 -29.02 23.90
CA PRO A 157 -11.09 -28.66 24.90
C PRO A 157 -10.77 -27.35 25.65
N LEU A 158 -9.62 -26.71 25.38
CA LEU A 158 -9.21 -25.49 26.06
C LEU A 158 -10.14 -24.32 25.73
N LYS A 159 -10.43 -23.50 26.74
CA LYS A 159 -11.12 -22.20 26.55
C LYS A 159 -10.28 -21.28 25.66
N ASP A 160 -10.95 -20.44 24.88
CA ASP A 160 -10.37 -19.58 23.84
C ASP A 160 -9.15 -18.80 24.33
N HIS A 161 -9.34 -18.00 25.39
CA HIS A 161 -8.25 -17.23 25.99
C HIS A 161 -7.04 -18.10 26.35
N ALA A 162 -7.25 -19.27 26.99
CA ALA A 162 -6.16 -20.13 27.43
C ALA A 162 -5.43 -20.78 26.23
N PHE A 163 -6.16 -21.12 25.17
CA PHE A 163 -5.57 -21.65 23.95
C PHE A 163 -4.73 -20.60 23.21
N TYR A 164 -5.30 -19.43 22.90
CA TYR A 164 -4.61 -18.39 22.14
C TYR A 164 -3.43 -17.79 22.91
N GLN A 165 -3.53 -17.65 24.23
CA GLN A 165 -2.40 -17.25 25.08
C GLN A 165 -1.23 -18.25 24.98
N LYS A 166 -1.53 -19.55 24.91
CA LYS A 166 -0.52 -20.59 24.75
C LYS A 166 0.11 -20.53 23.37
N GLU A 167 -0.68 -20.42 22.31
CA GLU A 167 -0.18 -20.27 20.93
C GLU A 167 0.71 -19.03 20.80
N LEU A 168 0.31 -17.89 21.39
CA LEU A 168 1.11 -16.67 21.40
C LEU A 168 2.43 -16.90 22.15
N SER A 169 2.37 -17.52 23.33
CA SER A 169 3.58 -17.81 24.11
C SER A 169 4.56 -18.71 23.37
N ASN A 170 4.05 -19.72 22.64
CA ASN A 170 4.87 -20.61 21.83
C ASN A 170 5.51 -19.85 20.66
N LEU A 171 4.72 -19.05 19.93
CA LEU A 171 5.21 -18.22 18.84
C LEU A 171 6.37 -17.31 19.28
N LEU A 172 6.22 -16.65 20.42
CA LEU A 172 7.24 -15.74 20.97
C LEU A 172 8.47 -16.45 21.55
N GLN A 173 8.41 -17.76 21.79
CA GLN A 173 9.54 -18.56 22.28
C GLN A 173 10.30 -19.26 21.16
N GLU A 174 9.58 -19.73 20.13
CA GLU A 174 10.14 -20.57 19.06
C GLU A 174 10.65 -19.74 17.87
N PHE A 175 10.13 -18.53 17.67
CA PHE A 175 10.52 -17.68 16.55
C PHE A 175 11.46 -16.56 16.98
N GLU A 176 12.59 -16.43 16.27
CA GLU A 176 13.55 -15.34 16.47
C GLU A 176 13.14 -14.13 15.64
N PHE A 177 12.75 -13.05 16.32
CA PHE A 177 12.34 -11.80 15.68
C PHE A 177 13.56 -10.90 15.48
N LYS A 178 14.06 -10.84 14.25
CA LYS A 178 15.23 -10.05 13.86
C LYS A 178 14.86 -8.59 13.62
N TYR A 179 13.72 -8.34 12.98
CA TYR A 179 13.30 -7.02 12.50
C TYR A 179 12.32 -6.32 13.45
N LEU A 180 11.61 -7.05 14.32
CA LEU A 180 10.59 -6.51 15.23
C LEU A 180 11.08 -5.32 16.07
N PRO A 181 12.30 -5.31 16.67
CA PRO A 181 12.78 -4.14 17.40
C PRO A 181 12.86 -2.88 16.52
N GLU A 182 13.31 -3.03 15.27
CA GLU A 182 13.42 -1.91 14.33
C GLU A 182 12.04 -1.44 13.86
N ILE A 183 11.09 -2.36 13.68
CA ILE A 183 9.70 -2.06 13.33
C ILE A 183 9.03 -1.25 14.45
N LEU A 184 9.21 -1.66 15.71
CA LEU A 184 8.63 -0.98 16.88
C LEU A 184 9.21 0.42 17.07
N ASP A 185 10.48 0.62 16.74
CA ASP A 185 11.13 1.93 16.73
C ASP A 185 10.76 2.80 15.51
N GLY A 186 9.96 2.27 14.57
CA GLY A 186 9.62 2.96 13.32
C GLY A 186 10.82 3.21 12.40
N LYS A 187 11.88 2.39 12.52
CA LYS A 187 13.11 2.52 11.74
C LYS A 187 12.92 1.96 10.33
N PHE A 188 13.70 2.48 9.39
CA PHE A 188 13.80 1.93 8.05
C PHE A 188 14.71 0.70 8.06
N ILE A 189 14.24 -0.40 7.48
CA ILE A 189 15.04 -1.64 7.36
C ILE A 189 15.77 -1.62 6.03
N TYR A 190 17.08 -1.49 6.10
CA TYR A 190 17.97 -1.52 4.94
C TYR A 190 18.17 -2.96 4.43
N ASN A 191 18.64 -3.09 3.20
CA ASN A 191 19.08 -4.36 2.59
C ASN A 191 17.97 -5.38 2.31
N LEU A 192 16.73 -4.92 2.11
CA LEU A 192 15.63 -5.75 1.61
C LEU A 192 15.53 -5.71 0.07
N ASP A 193 16.62 -5.38 -0.60
CA ASP A 193 16.73 -5.29 -2.06
C ASP A 193 17.25 -6.59 -2.70
N ASN A 194 17.40 -7.65 -1.91
CA ASN A 194 17.68 -9.00 -2.39
C ASN A 194 16.61 -10.00 -1.90
N ASP A 195 16.54 -11.13 -2.60
CA ASP A 195 15.55 -12.17 -2.38
C ASP A 195 15.59 -12.75 -0.94
N THR A 196 16.78 -13.09 -0.45
CA THR A 196 16.96 -13.74 0.85
C THR A 196 16.51 -12.86 2.02
N ASN A 197 16.95 -11.60 2.05
CA ASN A 197 16.57 -10.67 3.11
C ASN A 197 15.09 -10.29 3.02
N SER A 198 14.56 -10.10 1.80
CA SER A 198 13.14 -9.83 1.58
C SER A 198 12.25 -10.97 2.05
N PHE A 199 12.64 -12.22 1.76
CA PHE A 199 11.92 -13.40 2.20
C PHE A 199 11.92 -13.54 3.72
N ALA A 200 13.11 -13.42 4.34
CA ALA A 200 13.23 -13.46 5.80
C ALA A 200 12.37 -12.38 6.49
N PHE A 201 12.39 -11.16 5.95
CA PHE A 201 11.55 -10.08 6.43
C PHE A 201 10.06 -10.39 6.29
N ALA A 202 9.62 -10.87 5.12
CA ALA A 202 8.22 -11.21 4.89
C ALA A 202 7.72 -12.33 5.82
N LEU A 203 8.54 -13.35 6.09
CA LEU A 203 8.20 -14.39 7.06
C LEU A 203 8.01 -13.82 8.47
N GLU A 204 8.89 -12.90 8.89
CA GLU A 204 8.74 -12.24 10.19
C GLU A 204 7.50 -11.36 10.25
N ILE A 205 7.16 -10.63 9.18
CA ILE A 205 5.90 -9.88 9.07
C ILE A 205 4.68 -10.80 9.25
N ASP A 206 4.67 -11.99 8.63
CA ASP A 206 3.58 -12.95 8.81
C ASP A 206 3.49 -13.42 10.27
N LYS A 207 4.62 -13.64 10.95
CA LYS A 207 4.65 -14.00 12.37
C LYS A 207 4.14 -12.87 13.27
N ILE A 208 4.50 -11.62 12.95
CA ILE A 208 3.97 -10.44 13.65
C ILE A 208 2.44 -10.36 13.47
N ARG A 209 1.93 -10.55 12.25
CA ARG A 209 0.48 -10.59 11.99
C ARG A 209 -0.23 -11.70 12.76
N VAL A 210 0.38 -12.89 12.85
CA VAL A 210 -0.16 -13.98 13.68
C VAL A 210 -0.18 -13.57 15.15
N ALA A 211 0.86 -12.88 15.65
CA ALA A 211 0.88 -12.39 17.04
C ALA A 211 -0.21 -11.33 17.30
N VAL A 212 -0.47 -10.43 16.32
CA VAL A 212 -1.57 -9.45 16.36
C VAL A 212 -2.91 -10.20 16.47
N TYR A 213 -3.17 -11.13 15.55
CA TYR A 213 -4.37 -11.97 15.56
C TYR A 213 -4.60 -12.69 16.89
N LEU A 214 -3.57 -13.35 17.42
CA LEU A 214 -3.67 -14.06 18.69
C LEU A 214 -3.97 -13.10 19.85
N SER A 215 -3.38 -11.89 19.83
CA SER A 215 -3.62 -10.85 20.85
C SER A 215 -5.06 -10.32 20.82
N GLU A 216 -5.64 -10.16 19.63
CA GLU A 216 -7.04 -9.77 19.44
C GLU A 216 -8.00 -10.85 19.98
N MET A 217 -7.73 -12.11 19.65
CA MET A 217 -8.52 -13.24 20.15
C MET A 217 -8.44 -13.41 21.68
N ILE A 218 -7.31 -13.05 22.30
CA ILE A 218 -7.14 -13.04 23.77
C ILE A 218 -7.97 -11.93 24.42
N LYS A 219 -7.99 -10.73 23.83
CA LYS A 219 -8.79 -9.60 24.33
C LYS A 219 -10.30 -9.78 24.15
N GLY A 220 -10.72 -10.81 23.43
CA GLY A 220 -12.12 -11.17 23.26
C GLY A 220 -12.86 -10.30 22.24
N GLU A 221 -12.13 -9.57 21.40
CA GLU A 221 -12.71 -8.94 20.22
C GLU A 221 -12.83 -10.01 19.14
N THR A 222 -14.05 -10.46 18.87
CA THR A 222 -14.34 -11.31 17.71
C THR A 222 -14.04 -10.53 16.45
N ILE A 223 -12.88 -10.80 15.85
CA ILE A 223 -12.62 -10.39 14.49
C ILE A 223 -13.28 -11.40 13.58
N HIS A 224 -14.19 -10.91 12.74
CA HIS A 224 -14.63 -11.64 11.57
C HIS A 224 -13.39 -12.03 10.75
N HIS A 225 -13.23 -13.33 10.51
CA HIS A 225 -12.21 -13.95 9.65
C HIS A 225 -11.72 -13.03 8.51
N PRO A 226 -10.43 -13.06 8.11
CA PRO A 226 -9.88 -12.27 6.99
C PRO A 226 -10.51 -12.55 5.60
N LEU A 227 -11.58 -13.36 5.54
CA LEU A 227 -12.55 -13.38 4.43
C LEU A 227 -13.47 -12.13 4.43
N THR A 228 -13.19 -11.14 5.27
CA THR A 228 -13.80 -9.80 5.26
C THR A 228 -12.81 -8.69 4.89
N LYS A 229 -11.78 -9.01 4.07
CA LYS A 229 -10.93 -7.96 3.47
C LYS A 229 -11.73 -7.06 2.52
N PRO A 230 -11.45 -5.75 2.48
CA PRO A 230 -12.18 -4.78 1.68
C PRO A 230 -12.06 -5.04 0.18
N LEU A 231 -13.13 -4.73 -0.55
CA LEU A 231 -13.19 -4.77 -2.02
C LEU A 231 -12.02 -3.98 -2.64
N LYS A 232 -11.34 -4.54 -3.65
CA LYS A 232 -10.32 -3.83 -4.44
C LYS A 232 -11.01 -2.83 -5.39
N TRP A 233 -11.10 -1.57 -4.97
CA TRP A 233 -11.77 -0.45 -5.69
C TRP A 233 -11.01 0.11 -6.90
N LYS A 234 -10.42 -0.72 -7.78
CA LYS A 234 -9.86 -0.19 -9.05
C LYS A 234 -10.91 -0.29 -10.17
N GLY A 235 -11.70 0.79 -10.33
CA GLY A 235 -12.61 0.99 -11.47
C GLY A 235 -14.12 0.93 -11.18
N GLN A 236 -14.54 0.77 -9.92
CA GLN A 236 -15.95 0.51 -9.55
C GLN A 236 -16.72 1.70 -8.95
N ILE A 237 -16.08 2.86 -8.75
CA ILE A 237 -16.71 4.05 -8.15
C ILE A 237 -17.90 4.56 -9.01
N ASN A 238 -17.74 4.62 -10.34
CA ASN A 238 -18.82 5.03 -11.23
C ASN A 238 -20.01 4.06 -11.19
N THR A 239 -19.74 2.77 -11.05
CA THR A 239 -20.78 1.73 -10.93
C THR A 239 -21.50 1.83 -9.59
N PHE A 240 -20.77 2.09 -8.50
CA PHE A 240 -21.32 2.29 -7.17
C PHE A 240 -22.20 3.54 -7.08
N VAL A 241 -21.73 4.67 -7.59
CA VAL A 241 -22.50 5.92 -7.69
C VAL A 241 -23.77 5.72 -8.52
N THR A 242 -23.68 4.98 -9.63
CA THR A 242 -24.85 4.66 -10.47
C THR A 242 -25.85 3.76 -9.74
N LEU A 243 -25.38 2.73 -9.03
CA LEU A 243 -26.25 1.82 -8.25
C LEU A 243 -26.95 2.56 -7.11
N PHE A 244 -26.22 3.46 -6.44
CA PHE A 244 -26.73 4.29 -5.35
C PHE A 244 -27.80 5.28 -5.83
N ILE A 245 -27.57 5.96 -6.97
CA ILE A 245 -28.54 6.88 -7.59
C ILE A 245 -29.83 6.14 -8.00
N GLU A 246 -29.72 4.94 -8.57
CA GLU A 246 -30.89 4.16 -9.00
C GLU A 246 -31.69 3.60 -7.80
N LEU A 247 -31.02 3.24 -6.69
CA LEU A 247 -31.68 2.85 -5.44
C LEU A 247 -32.41 4.02 -4.78
N GLN A 248 -31.82 5.21 -4.74
CA GLN A 248 -32.45 6.43 -4.23
C GLN A 248 -33.68 6.85 -5.06
N ARG A 249 -33.61 6.72 -6.39
CA ARG A 249 -34.77 6.96 -7.28
C ARG A 249 -35.90 5.96 -7.08
N LYS A 250 -35.59 4.73 -6.68
CA LYS A 250 -36.58 3.70 -6.34
C LYS A 250 -37.26 3.98 -5.00
N GLU A 251 -36.51 4.37 -3.96
CA GLU A 251 -37.08 4.77 -2.66
C GLU A 251 -37.99 6.00 -2.78
N ALA A 252 -37.68 6.91 -3.72
CA ALA A 252 -38.53 8.05 -4.06
C ALA A 252 -39.79 7.69 -4.90
N GLY A 253 -40.00 6.41 -5.22
CA GLY A 253 -41.17 5.94 -5.98
C GLY A 253 -41.18 6.39 -7.46
N MET A 254 -40.02 6.75 -8.01
CA MET A 254 -39.95 7.43 -9.31
C MET A 254 -39.78 6.51 -10.53
N LEU A 255 -39.59 5.20 -10.37
CA LEU A 255 -39.36 4.27 -11.48
C LEU A 255 -39.91 2.85 -11.25
N ASP A 256 -40.92 2.46 -12.04
CA ASP A 256 -41.35 1.07 -12.24
C ASP A 256 -40.39 0.36 -13.21
N GLY A 257 -39.58 -0.59 -12.70
CA GLY A 257 -38.64 -1.39 -13.52
C GLY A 257 -37.23 -1.57 -12.95
N THR A 258 -36.98 -1.09 -11.74
CA THR A 258 -35.65 -0.99 -11.11
C THR A 258 -34.98 -2.32 -10.75
N ASN A 259 -35.73 -3.38 -10.44
CA ASN A 259 -35.12 -4.67 -10.05
C ASN A 259 -34.29 -5.30 -11.18
N GLU A 260 -34.77 -5.24 -12.43
CA GLU A 260 -34.08 -5.90 -13.55
C GLU A 260 -32.87 -5.09 -14.03
N ASN A 261 -32.92 -3.76 -13.93
CA ASN A 261 -31.78 -2.89 -14.19
C ASN A 261 -30.69 -3.03 -13.12
N ILE A 262 -31.06 -3.14 -11.85
CA ILE A 262 -30.12 -3.40 -10.74
C ILE A 262 -29.48 -4.78 -10.89
N LYS A 263 -30.27 -5.82 -11.18
CA LYS A 263 -29.74 -7.16 -11.48
C LYS A 263 -28.75 -7.14 -12.65
N ARG A 264 -29.08 -6.43 -13.72
CA ARG A 264 -28.21 -6.31 -14.90
C ARG A 264 -26.91 -5.55 -14.60
N LEU A 265 -26.96 -4.51 -13.75
CA LEU A 265 -25.77 -3.79 -13.28
C LEU A 265 -24.86 -4.67 -12.43
N LEU A 266 -25.43 -5.46 -11.51
CA LEU A 266 -24.71 -6.42 -10.68
C LEU A 266 -24.05 -7.52 -11.53
N LEU A 267 -24.79 -8.10 -12.48
CA LEU A 267 -24.27 -9.15 -13.37
C LEU A 267 -23.13 -8.69 -14.27
N ASN A 268 -23.17 -7.43 -14.73
CA ASN A 268 -22.24 -6.96 -15.75
C ASN A 268 -20.97 -6.33 -15.18
N ASN A 269 -21.01 -5.79 -13.97
CA ASN A 269 -19.95 -4.91 -13.46
C ASN A 269 -19.36 -5.35 -12.12
N PHE A 270 -19.96 -6.33 -11.44
CA PHE A 270 -19.44 -6.83 -10.19
C PHE A 270 -18.81 -8.20 -10.38
N VAL A 271 -17.57 -8.30 -9.91
CA VAL A 271 -16.81 -9.53 -9.80
C VAL A 271 -16.49 -9.77 -8.34
N ASP A 272 -16.38 -11.03 -7.94
CA ASP A 272 -15.94 -11.42 -6.61
C ASP A 272 -14.43 -11.14 -6.43
N SER A 273 -13.93 -11.47 -5.24
CA SER A 273 -12.52 -11.29 -4.86
C SER A 273 -11.53 -12.06 -5.75
N GLU A 274 -12.02 -13.05 -6.51
CA GLU A 274 -11.23 -13.87 -7.43
C GLU A 274 -11.35 -13.38 -8.88
N GLY A 275 -12.12 -12.32 -9.14
CA GLY A 275 -12.36 -11.78 -10.47
C GLY A 275 -13.47 -12.50 -11.25
N ASN A 276 -14.19 -13.42 -10.60
CA ASN A 276 -15.30 -14.13 -11.23
C ASN A 276 -16.56 -13.27 -11.19
N LYS A 277 -17.32 -13.23 -12.29
CA LYS A 277 -18.63 -12.57 -12.28
C LYS A 277 -19.59 -13.32 -11.37
N PHE A 278 -20.39 -12.57 -10.61
CA PHE A 278 -21.47 -13.17 -9.82
C PHE A 278 -22.39 -13.98 -10.73
N SER A 279 -22.67 -15.22 -10.33
CA SER A 279 -23.55 -16.08 -11.12
C SER A 279 -24.97 -15.53 -11.12
N LYS A 280 -25.66 -15.68 -12.25
CA LYS A 280 -27.08 -15.32 -12.37
C LYS A 280 -27.95 -16.01 -11.32
N ALA A 281 -27.62 -17.25 -10.98
CA ALA A 281 -28.32 -18.01 -9.94
C ALA A 281 -28.19 -17.36 -8.56
N TYR A 282 -27.00 -16.88 -8.20
CA TYR A 282 -26.75 -16.18 -6.92
C TYR A 282 -27.51 -14.84 -6.86
N ILE A 283 -27.45 -14.05 -7.92
CA ILE A 283 -28.18 -12.78 -8.01
C ILE A 283 -29.69 -13.01 -7.99
N ASP A 284 -30.19 -14.02 -8.70
CA ASP A 284 -31.62 -14.35 -8.68
C ASP A 284 -32.09 -14.86 -7.31
N ASP A 285 -31.22 -15.49 -6.51
CA ASP A 285 -31.54 -15.93 -5.15
C ASP A 285 -31.63 -14.77 -4.16
N ILE A 286 -30.78 -13.73 -4.30
CA ILE A 286 -30.90 -12.46 -3.54
C ILE A 286 -32.26 -11.80 -3.76
N PHE A 287 -32.74 -11.84 -5.01
CA PHE A 287 -33.99 -11.20 -5.42
C PHE A 287 -35.19 -12.17 -5.41
N LYS A 288 -35.03 -13.39 -4.87
CA LYS A 288 -36.09 -14.40 -4.90
C LYS A 288 -37.21 -14.00 -3.94
N PRO A 289 -38.45 -13.80 -4.42
CA PRO A 289 -39.55 -13.48 -3.55
C PRO A 289 -39.87 -14.70 -2.68
N MET A 290 -39.68 -14.59 -1.36
CA MET A 290 -40.34 -15.51 -0.44
C MET A 290 -41.85 -15.30 -0.59
N LYS A 291 -42.58 -16.37 -0.94
CA LYS A 291 -44.03 -16.37 -1.17
C LYS A 291 -44.75 -15.42 -0.21
N GLY A 292 -45.36 -14.37 -0.77
CA GLY A 292 -46.32 -13.51 -0.08
C GLY A 292 -45.79 -12.25 0.60
N LYS A 293 -44.60 -11.71 0.24
CA LYS A 293 -44.14 -10.41 0.79
C LYS A 293 -43.66 -9.46 -0.31
N THR A 294 -44.03 -8.19 -0.16
CA THR A 294 -43.84 -7.04 -1.06
C THR A 294 -42.37 -6.65 -1.27
N ASP A 295 -42.11 -5.86 -2.33
CA ASP A 295 -40.79 -5.34 -2.74
C ASP A 295 -39.97 -4.70 -1.59
N ALA A 296 -40.63 -4.22 -0.55
CA ALA A 296 -39.99 -3.70 0.67
C ALA A 296 -39.08 -4.72 1.38
N LYS A 297 -39.39 -6.01 1.28
CA LYS A 297 -38.61 -7.07 1.95
C LYS A 297 -37.35 -7.45 1.17
N ALA A 298 -37.38 -7.31 -0.16
CA ALA A 298 -36.19 -7.46 -0.98
C ALA A 298 -35.17 -6.34 -0.71
N ILE A 299 -35.65 -5.13 -0.42
CA ILE A 299 -34.82 -4.00 0.02
C ILE A 299 -34.25 -4.26 1.42
N GLU A 300 -35.03 -4.83 2.34
CA GLU A 300 -34.53 -5.25 3.66
C GLU A 300 -33.38 -6.26 3.58
N ASN A 301 -33.46 -7.20 2.63
CA ASN A 301 -32.39 -8.18 2.38
C ASN A 301 -31.15 -7.55 1.70
N LEU A 302 -31.30 -6.41 1.04
CA LEU A 302 -30.20 -5.63 0.48
C LEU A 302 -29.55 -4.71 1.52
N LYS A 303 -30.22 -4.39 2.64
CA LYS A 303 -29.66 -3.52 3.69
C LYS A 303 -28.33 -4.02 4.25
N PRO A 304 -28.13 -5.31 4.58
CA PRO A 304 -26.82 -5.80 5.03
C PRO A 304 -25.72 -5.60 3.98
N PHE A 305 -26.05 -5.78 2.70
CA PHE A 305 -25.11 -5.60 1.59
C PHE A 305 -24.81 -4.11 1.35
N LEU A 306 -25.81 -3.24 1.44
CA LEU A 306 -25.65 -1.79 1.31
C LEU A 306 -24.92 -1.19 2.52
N SER A 307 -25.22 -1.64 3.75
CA SER A 307 -24.47 -1.28 4.95
C SER A 307 -23.00 -1.67 4.81
N TYR A 308 -22.73 -2.91 4.38
CA TYR A 308 -21.36 -3.36 4.10
C TYR A 308 -20.65 -2.48 3.05
N LEU A 309 -21.33 -2.09 1.97
CA LEU A 309 -20.73 -1.23 0.95
C LEU A 309 -20.56 0.24 1.38
N THR A 310 -21.38 0.72 2.31
CA THR A 310 -21.33 2.09 2.83
C THR A 310 -20.24 2.21 3.90
N GLU A 311 -20.12 1.20 4.76
CA GLU A 311 -19.06 1.10 5.78
C GLU A 311 -17.68 0.86 5.17
N ASN A 312 -17.61 0.33 3.94
CA ASN A 312 -16.37 0.07 3.21
C ASN A 312 -16.19 0.94 1.96
N SER A 313 -17.01 1.99 1.79
CA SER A 313 -16.73 3.05 0.82
C SER A 313 -15.75 4.06 1.44
N PRO A 314 -14.74 4.54 0.70
CA PRO A 314 -13.97 5.68 1.17
C PRO A 314 -14.93 6.88 1.31
N GLU A 315 -14.87 7.57 2.45
CA GLU A 315 -15.49 8.91 2.56
C GLU A 315 -15.00 9.79 1.39
N PRO A 316 -15.88 10.67 0.86
CA PRO A 316 -15.61 11.43 -0.36
C PRO A 316 -14.33 12.27 -0.34
#